data_AF-A0A959X7G4-F1
#
_entry.id   AF-A0A959X7G4-F1
#
_cell.length_a   1.000
_cell.length_b   1.000
_cell.length_c   1.000
_cell.angle_alpha   90.00
_cell.angle_beta   90.00
_cell.angle_gamma   90.00
#
_symmetry.space_group_name_H-M   'P 1'
#
loop_
_entity.id
_entity.type
_entity.pdbx_description
1 polymer ?
#
loop_
_entity_poly.entity_id
_entity_poly.type
_entity_poly.pdbx_seq_one_letter_code
_entity_poly.pdbx_strand_id
1 'polypeptide(L)'
;GATITHRVMAKLFEDRGVTLDRTYQLNVGGNMDFKNMLERERLESKKVSKTQAVTSNLNGPLAGKVEDKNVHIGPSDYVAWLDDRKWAYVRLEGRAFGDVPLNLEYKLEVWDSPNSAGIIIDAIRAAKIAKDRGIGGPLLSASSYLMKSPPVQRPDEEGRATVEAFIRGEEER
;
A
#
# COMPACT_ATOMS: atom_id res chain seq x y z
N GLY A 1 -4.34 3.65 5.21
CA GLY A 1 -5.05 3.99 3.96
C GLY A 1 -5.43 2.75 3.15
N ALA A 2 -6.00 2.90 1.95
CA ALA A 2 -6.53 1.77 1.17
C ALA A 2 -5.50 0.67 0.85
N THR A 3 -4.31 1.04 0.34
CA THR A 3 -3.28 0.08 -0.07
C THR A 3 -2.85 -0.85 1.07
N ILE A 4 -2.57 -0.31 2.27
CA ILE A 4 -2.19 -1.12 3.44
C ILE A 4 -3.33 -2.04 3.87
N THR A 5 -4.58 -1.53 3.95
CA THR A 5 -5.72 -2.38 4.32
C THR A 5 -5.92 -3.53 3.32
N HIS A 6 -5.76 -3.24 2.03
CA HIS A 6 -5.92 -4.25 0.99
C HIS A 6 -4.80 -5.30 1.07
N ARG A 7 -3.54 -4.88 1.21
CA ARG A 7 -2.40 -5.78 1.43
C ARG A 7 -2.64 -6.70 2.64
N VAL A 8 -3.04 -6.14 3.79
CA VAL A 8 -3.27 -6.91 5.02
C VAL A 8 -4.38 -7.94 4.82
N MET A 9 -5.50 -7.56 4.21
CA MET A 9 -6.61 -8.50 3.95
C MET A 9 -6.22 -9.58 2.94
N ALA A 10 -5.49 -9.22 1.88
CA ALA A 10 -5.02 -10.17 0.87
C ALA A 10 -4.04 -11.19 1.45
N LYS A 11 -3.12 -10.72 2.31
CA LYS A 11 -2.21 -11.60 3.05
C LYS A 11 -2.97 -12.51 4.02
N LEU A 12 -3.93 -11.97 4.77
CA LEU A 12 -4.75 -12.75 5.70
C LEU A 12 -5.54 -13.86 4.99
N PHE A 13 -6.01 -13.64 3.75
CA PHE A 13 -6.62 -14.70 2.95
C PHE A 13 -5.66 -15.86 2.78
N GLU A 14 -4.45 -15.60 2.28
CA GLU A 14 -3.45 -16.64 2.03
C GLU A 14 -2.96 -17.31 3.31
N ASP A 15 -2.70 -16.54 4.37
CA ASP A 15 -2.27 -17.05 5.67
C ASP A 15 -3.35 -17.98 6.30
N ARG A 16 -4.63 -17.84 5.89
CA ARG A 16 -5.74 -18.71 6.31
C ARG A 16 -6.08 -19.80 5.28
N GLY A 17 -5.25 -19.99 4.27
CA GLY A 17 -5.39 -21.04 3.25
C GLY A 17 -6.39 -20.71 2.15
N VAL A 18 -6.80 -19.44 2.02
CA VAL A 18 -7.66 -18.97 0.93
C VAL A 18 -6.77 -18.59 -0.26
N THR A 19 -7.04 -19.18 -1.42
CA THR A 19 -6.39 -18.78 -2.68
C THR A 19 -7.07 -17.53 -3.21
N LEU A 20 -6.33 -16.43 -3.36
CA LEU A 20 -6.85 -15.20 -3.95
C LEU A 20 -6.84 -15.30 -5.48
N ASP A 21 -8.03 -15.26 -6.09
CA ASP A 21 -8.21 -15.43 -7.54
C ASP A 21 -8.32 -14.09 -8.26
N ARG A 22 -9.05 -13.13 -7.67
CA ARG A 22 -9.25 -11.79 -8.25
C ARG A 22 -9.29 -10.73 -7.17
N THR A 23 -8.82 -9.54 -7.51
CA THR A 23 -8.94 -8.39 -6.62
C THR A 23 -9.00 -7.06 -7.37
N TYR A 24 -9.73 -6.11 -6.81
CA TYR A 24 -9.64 -4.72 -7.21
C TYR A 24 -9.58 -3.76 -6.02
N GLN A 25 -9.03 -2.59 -6.27
CA GLN A 25 -9.12 -1.42 -5.42
C GLN A 25 -9.41 -0.19 -6.28
N LEU A 26 -10.64 0.30 -6.19
CA LEU A 26 -11.10 1.50 -6.88
C LEU A 26 -11.01 2.70 -5.93
N ASN A 27 -10.20 3.70 -6.27
CA ASN A 27 -10.02 4.89 -5.42
C ASN A 27 -10.65 6.12 -6.09
N VAL A 28 -11.49 6.83 -5.35
CA VAL A 28 -12.12 8.08 -5.77
C VAL A 28 -11.83 9.17 -4.73
N GLY A 29 -11.59 10.40 -5.17
CA GLY A 29 -11.37 11.55 -4.28
C GLY A 29 -11.61 12.89 -4.97
N GLY A 30 -11.66 13.96 -4.20
CA GLY A 30 -12.01 15.31 -4.69
C GLY A 30 -10.86 16.32 -4.70
N ASN A 31 -9.67 15.94 -4.24
CA ASN A 31 -8.52 16.85 -4.19
C ASN A 31 -7.77 16.90 -5.53
N MET A 32 -6.80 17.83 -5.63
CA MET A 32 -6.03 17.99 -6.87
C MET A 32 -5.18 16.76 -7.23
N ASP A 33 -4.79 15.92 -6.27
CA ASP A 33 -4.05 14.69 -6.59
C ASP A 33 -4.94 13.74 -7.43
N PHE A 34 -6.22 13.60 -7.08
CA PHE A 34 -7.18 12.82 -7.87
C PHE A 34 -7.52 13.48 -9.20
N LYS A 35 -7.64 14.81 -9.25
CA LYS A 35 -7.85 15.52 -10.52
C LYS A 35 -6.69 15.32 -11.49
N ASN A 36 -5.46 15.39 -10.97
CA ASN A 36 -4.24 15.13 -11.75
C ASN A 36 -4.13 13.67 -12.21
N MET A 37 -4.82 12.74 -11.57
CA MET A 37 -4.84 11.32 -11.94
C MET A 37 -5.81 11.01 -13.08
N LEU A 38 -6.67 11.94 -13.52
CA LEU A 38 -7.46 11.72 -14.75
C LEU A 38 -6.57 11.65 -16.00
N GLU A 39 -5.38 12.24 -15.93
CA GLU A 39 -4.36 12.15 -16.98
C GLU A 39 -3.73 10.75 -17.01
N ARG A 40 -4.18 9.91 -17.94
CA ARG A 40 -3.79 8.49 -18.00
C ARG A 40 -2.29 8.24 -18.14
N GLU A 41 -1.57 9.12 -18.82
CA GLU A 41 -0.11 9.00 -18.96
C GLU A 41 0.63 9.12 -17.62
N ARG A 42 0.04 9.81 -16.63
CA ARG A 42 0.60 9.96 -15.28
C ARG A 42 0.21 8.82 -14.34
N LEU A 43 -0.64 7.89 -14.79
CA LEU A 43 -1.16 6.79 -13.97
C LEU A 43 -0.23 5.59 -13.91
N GLU A 44 0.61 5.35 -14.93
CA GLU A 44 1.36 4.11 -15.07
C GLU A 44 2.24 3.82 -13.84
N SER A 45 3.05 4.78 -13.42
CA SER A 45 3.92 4.63 -12.24
C SER A 45 3.14 4.42 -10.93
N LYS A 46 2.01 5.13 -10.77
CA LYS A 46 1.15 5.01 -9.58
C LYS A 46 0.35 3.70 -9.56
N LYS A 47 -0.04 3.17 -10.72
CA LYS A 47 -0.70 1.86 -10.86
C LYS A 47 0.29 0.75 -10.50
N VAL A 48 1.48 0.76 -11.10
CA VAL A 48 2.55 -0.21 -10.82
C VAL A 48 2.88 -0.23 -9.32
N SER A 49 3.16 0.93 -8.71
CA SER A 49 3.53 1.01 -7.28
C SER A 49 2.43 0.49 -6.36
N LYS A 50 1.15 0.81 -6.62
CA LYS A 50 0.03 0.32 -5.80
C LYS A 50 -0.23 -1.17 -6.01
N THR A 51 -0.12 -1.66 -7.23
CA THR A 51 -0.28 -3.09 -7.53
C THR A 51 0.79 -3.90 -6.83
N GLN A 52 2.07 -3.53 -7.02
CA GLN A 52 3.20 -4.22 -6.40
C GLN A 52 3.15 -4.17 -4.87
N ALA A 53 2.66 -3.08 -4.28
CA ALA A 53 2.49 -3.00 -2.82
C ALA A 53 1.57 -4.12 -2.28
N VAL A 54 0.60 -4.59 -3.05
CA VAL A 54 -0.26 -5.72 -2.66
C VAL A 54 0.35 -7.05 -3.11
N THR A 55 0.69 -7.19 -4.39
CA THR A 55 1.09 -8.49 -4.98
C THR A 55 2.47 -8.99 -4.55
N SER A 56 3.36 -8.11 -4.08
CA SER A 56 4.69 -8.52 -3.56
C SER A 56 4.63 -9.28 -2.24
N ASN A 57 3.51 -9.17 -1.50
CA ASN A 57 3.33 -9.85 -0.21
C ASN A 57 2.52 -11.14 -0.34
N LEU A 58 2.16 -11.53 -1.56
CA LEU A 58 1.37 -12.72 -1.86
C LEU A 58 2.28 -13.87 -2.31
N ASN A 59 1.83 -15.09 -2.05
CA ASN A 59 2.48 -16.35 -2.45
C ASN A 59 1.65 -17.14 -3.48
N GLY A 60 0.38 -16.76 -3.70
CA GLY A 60 -0.56 -17.46 -4.57
C GLY A 60 -0.53 -17.01 -6.04
N PRO A 61 -1.62 -17.27 -6.79
CA PRO A 61 -1.72 -17.00 -8.24
C PRO A 61 -1.51 -15.54 -8.66
N LEU A 62 -1.60 -14.60 -7.72
CA LEU A 62 -1.42 -13.17 -7.96
C LEU A 62 -0.06 -12.64 -7.48
N ALA A 63 0.80 -13.52 -6.94
CA ALA A 63 2.13 -13.16 -6.44
C ALA A 63 2.98 -12.46 -7.51
N GLY A 64 3.55 -11.31 -7.14
CA GLY A 64 4.47 -10.54 -7.98
C GLY A 64 3.87 -9.93 -9.26
N LYS A 65 2.56 -10.09 -9.51
CA LYS A 65 1.94 -9.58 -10.73
C LYS A 65 1.87 -8.05 -10.74
N VAL A 66 2.19 -7.46 -11.88
CA VAL A 66 2.11 -6.01 -12.12
C VAL A 66 0.99 -5.67 -13.09
N GLU A 67 0.80 -6.52 -14.11
CA GLU A 67 -0.30 -6.46 -15.07
C GLU A 67 -0.98 -7.83 -15.15
N ASP A 68 -2.24 -7.89 -14.74
CA ASP A 68 -3.09 -9.08 -14.86
C ASP A 68 -4.55 -8.63 -14.93
N LYS A 69 -5.38 -9.29 -15.76
CA LYS A 69 -6.82 -9.01 -15.84
C LYS A 69 -7.56 -9.23 -14.52
N ASN A 70 -6.98 -10.03 -13.62
CA ASN A 70 -7.51 -10.36 -12.31
C ASN A 70 -7.05 -9.41 -11.19
N VAL A 71 -6.19 -8.42 -11.51
CA VAL A 71 -5.70 -7.44 -10.54
C VAL A 71 -5.90 -6.03 -11.07
N HIS A 72 -6.77 -5.25 -10.40
CA HIS A 72 -7.02 -3.87 -10.78
C HIS A 72 -6.87 -2.92 -9.58
N ILE A 73 -5.70 -2.30 -9.44
CA ILE A 73 -5.39 -1.43 -8.31
C ILE A 73 -4.92 -0.07 -8.83
N GLY A 74 -5.72 0.98 -8.61
CA GLY A 74 -5.37 2.29 -9.16
C GLY A 74 -6.29 3.42 -8.70
N PRO A 75 -5.99 4.67 -9.06
CA PRO A 75 -6.98 5.73 -9.09
C PRO A 75 -8.10 5.36 -10.05
N SER A 76 -9.33 5.74 -9.71
CA SER A 76 -10.51 5.39 -10.51
C SER A 76 -11.20 6.64 -11.04
N ASP A 77 -11.40 7.65 -10.19
CA ASP A 77 -12.09 8.87 -10.64
C ASP A 77 -11.84 10.08 -9.72
N TYR A 78 -12.28 11.24 -10.19
CA TYR A 78 -12.33 12.50 -9.48
C TYR A 78 -13.79 12.92 -9.23
N VAL A 79 -14.12 13.13 -7.96
CA VAL A 79 -15.46 13.59 -7.55
C VAL A 79 -15.31 14.82 -6.67
N ALA A 80 -15.56 15.99 -7.27
CA ALA A 80 -15.22 17.30 -6.70
C ALA A 80 -15.74 17.51 -5.27
N TRP A 81 -16.98 17.11 -4.98
CA TRP A 81 -17.61 17.34 -3.67
C TRP A 81 -17.02 16.48 -2.53
N LEU A 82 -16.13 15.52 -2.84
CA LEU A 82 -15.42 14.78 -1.81
C LEU A 82 -14.35 15.64 -1.12
N ASP A 83 -13.93 16.76 -1.70
CA ASP A 83 -12.81 17.56 -1.21
C ASP A 83 -11.57 16.66 -0.93
N ASP A 84 -11.00 16.72 0.26
CA ASP A 84 -9.85 15.87 0.65
C ASP A 84 -10.25 14.45 1.11
N ARG A 85 -11.55 14.13 1.11
CA ARG A 85 -11.98 12.75 1.39
C ARG A 85 -11.63 11.85 0.24
N LYS A 86 -11.07 10.71 0.59
CA LYS A 86 -10.78 9.60 -0.29
C LYS A 86 -11.67 8.43 0.06
N TRP A 87 -12.35 7.91 -0.94
CA TRP A 87 -13.10 6.68 -0.88
C TRP A 87 -12.34 5.58 -1.62
N ALA A 88 -12.28 4.41 -1.02
CA ALA A 88 -11.73 3.22 -1.65
C ALA A 88 -12.72 2.07 -1.54
N TYR A 89 -13.07 1.48 -2.69
CA TYR A 89 -13.84 0.25 -2.78
C TYR A 89 -12.89 -0.89 -3.08
N VAL A 90 -12.84 -1.87 -2.19
CA VAL A 90 -11.92 -2.99 -2.32
C VAL A 90 -12.73 -4.28 -2.35
N ARG A 91 -12.37 -5.15 -3.28
CA ARG A 91 -12.93 -6.49 -3.39
C ARG A 91 -11.81 -7.51 -3.46
N LEU A 92 -11.92 -8.54 -2.64
CA LEU A 92 -11.08 -9.73 -2.69
C LEU A 92 -11.96 -10.94 -2.96
N GLU A 93 -11.65 -11.68 -4.01
CA GLU A 93 -12.38 -12.87 -4.41
C GLU A 93 -11.41 -14.06 -4.43
N GLY A 94 -11.79 -15.15 -3.78
CA GLY A 94 -10.93 -16.31 -3.65
C GLY A 94 -11.70 -17.59 -3.38
N ARG A 95 -10.96 -18.67 -3.14
CA ARG A 95 -11.50 -20.00 -2.82
C ARG A 95 -10.88 -20.53 -1.54
N ALA A 96 -11.73 -21.05 -0.66
CA ALA A 96 -11.36 -21.68 0.60
C ALA A 96 -11.30 -23.22 0.44
N PHE A 97 -11.30 -23.93 1.56
CA PHE A 97 -11.30 -25.39 1.58
C PHE A 97 -12.42 -25.99 0.72
N GLY A 98 -12.09 -26.99 -0.11
CA GLY A 98 -13.03 -27.63 -1.02
C GLY A 98 -13.46 -26.75 -2.20
N ASP A 99 -12.62 -25.78 -2.60
CA ASP A 99 -12.89 -24.81 -3.67
C ASP A 99 -14.17 -23.97 -3.45
N VAL A 100 -14.63 -23.86 -2.19
CA VAL A 100 -15.79 -23.05 -1.84
C VAL A 100 -15.46 -21.57 -2.08
N PRO A 101 -16.25 -20.85 -2.89
CA PRO A 101 -15.98 -19.46 -3.22
C PRO A 101 -16.16 -18.56 -1.99
N LEU A 102 -15.28 -17.57 -1.88
CA LEU A 102 -15.29 -16.54 -0.84
C LEU A 102 -15.16 -15.17 -1.49
N ASN A 103 -15.99 -14.23 -1.06
CA ASN A 103 -15.96 -12.86 -1.53
C ASN A 103 -16.01 -11.90 -0.35
N LEU A 104 -15.07 -10.96 -0.30
CA LEU A 104 -15.05 -9.86 0.65
C LEU A 104 -15.08 -8.55 -0.12
N GLU A 105 -16.04 -7.69 0.22
CA GLU A 105 -16.10 -6.32 -0.26
C GLU A 105 -16.14 -5.37 0.93
N TYR A 106 -15.37 -4.27 0.85
CA TYR A 106 -15.43 -3.22 1.85
C TYR A 106 -15.21 -1.84 1.23
N LYS A 107 -15.80 -0.82 1.87
CA LYS A 107 -15.56 0.60 1.58
C LYS A 107 -14.72 1.19 2.72
N LEU A 108 -13.61 1.82 2.36
CA LEU A 108 -12.82 2.64 3.28
C LEU A 108 -13.00 4.12 2.91
N GLU A 109 -13.26 4.94 3.93
CA GLU A 109 -13.28 6.40 3.81
C GLU A 109 -12.26 7.00 4.77
N VAL A 110 -11.41 7.88 4.25
CA VAL A 110 -10.39 8.59 5.02
C VAL A 110 -10.22 10.00 4.49
N TRP A 111 -9.69 10.90 5.32
CA TRP A 111 -9.09 12.15 4.86
C TRP A 111 -7.68 11.85 4.35
N ASP A 112 -7.38 12.16 3.08
CA ASP A 112 -6.14 11.72 2.43
C ASP A 112 -4.92 12.51 2.93
N SER A 113 -5.04 13.84 3.04
CA SER A 113 -3.94 14.71 3.43
C SER A 113 -3.48 14.48 4.88
N PRO A 114 -4.36 14.44 5.91
CA PRO A 114 -3.94 14.15 7.28
C PRO A 114 -3.34 12.75 7.45
N ASN A 115 -3.85 11.76 6.71
CA ASN A 115 -3.34 10.39 6.74
C ASN A 115 -1.92 10.29 6.17
N SER A 116 -1.60 11.09 5.15
CA SER A 116 -0.25 11.20 4.60
C SER A 116 0.67 12.03 5.51
N ALA A 117 0.18 13.13 6.08
CA ALA A 117 0.97 14.07 6.87
C ALA A 117 1.68 13.40 8.07
N GLY A 118 1.01 12.51 8.79
CA GLY A 118 1.62 11.77 9.90
C GLY A 118 2.83 10.94 9.47
N ILE A 119 2.70 10.23 8.34
CA ILE A 119 3.77 9.40 7.78
C ILE A 119 4.98 10.25 7.36
N ILE A 120 4.74 11.42 6.77
CA ILE A 120 5.81 12.33 6.36
C ILE A 120 6.53 12.94 7.57
N ILE A 121 5.82 13.26 8.65
CA ILE A 121 6.44 13.74 9.90
C ILE A 121 7.40 12.68 10.44
N ASP A 122 7.00 11.41 10.49
CA ASP A 122 7.87 10.33 10.96
C ASP A 122 9.06 10.09 10.01
N ALA A 123 8.86 10.20 8.69
CA ALA A 123 9.96 10.13 7.73
C ALA A 123 11.00 11.24 7.93
N ILE A 124 10.55 12.48 8.20
CA ILE A 124 11.44 13.62 8.49
C ILE A 124 12.20 13.38 9.80
N ARG A 125 11.55 12.83 10.82
CA ARG A 125 12.18 12.49 12.10
C ARG A 125 13.25 11.41 11.94
N ALA A 126 12.96 10.35 11.17
CA ALA A 126 13.95 9.32 10.83
C ALA A 126 15.14 9.91 10.05
N ALA A 127 14.88 10.80 9.09
CA ALA A 127 15.92 11.50 8.35
C ALA A 127 16.78 12.39 9.26
N LYS A 128 16.19 13.05 10.27
CA LYS A 128 16.93 13.83 11.26
C LYS A 128 17.85 12.95 12.11
N ILE A 129 17.38 11.79 12.58
CA ILE A 129 18.19 10.82 13.30
C ILE A 129 19.38 10.36 12.44
N ALA A 130 19.12 10.01 11.19
CA ALA A 130 20.18 9.60 10.25
C ALA A 130 21.22 10.70 10.04
N LYS A 131 20.78 11.95 9.85
CA LYS A 131 21.66 13.11 9.72
C LYS A 131 22.54 13.30 10.95
N ASP A 132 21.97 13.17 12.15
CA ASP A 132 22.71 13.32 13.41
C ASP A 132 23.75 12.20 13.61
N ARG A 133 23.50 11.02 13.03
CA ARG A 133 24.42 9.87 13.03
C ARG A 133 25.40 9.85 11.83
N GLY A 134 25.34 10.84 10.94
CA GLY A 134 26.18 10.89 9.74
C GLY A 134 25.86 9.81 8.69
N ILE A 135 24.65 9.24 8.72
CA ILE A 135 24.22 8.19 7.79
C ILE A 135 23.75 8.84 6.47
N GLY A 136 24.30 8.36 5.36
CA GLY A 136 23.91 8.76 4.00
C GLY A 136 23.23 7.63 3.22
N GLY A 137 22.52 8.01 2.16
CA GLY A 137 21.78 7.07 1.31
C GLY A 137 20.40 6.69 1.85
N PRO A 138 19.74 5.68 1.24
CA PRO A 138 18.41 5.26 1.64
C PRO A 138 18.39 4.62 3.03
N LEU A 139 17.48 5.09 3.89
CA LEU A 139 17.15 4.43 5.17
C LEU A 139 16.20 3.28 4.88
N LEU A 140 16.72 2.06 4.75
CA LEU A 140 15.94 0.89 4.35
C LEU A 140 14.87 0.55 5.39
N SER A 141 15.21 0.63 6.68
CA SER A 141 14.28 0.44 7.80
C SER A 141 13.06 1.36 7.68
N ALA A 142 13.28 2.67 7.65
CA ALA A 142 12.21 3.68 7.56
C ALA A 142 11.47 3.63 6.21
N SER A 143 12.18 3.41 5.10
CA SER A 143 11.56 3.34 3.77
C SER A 143 10.57 2.19 3.69
N SER A 144 10.96 1.01 4.19
CA SER A 144 10.14 -0.21 4.13
C SER A 144 8.82 -0.10 4.88
N TYR A 145 8.80 0.69 5.96
CA TYR A 145 7.60 0.91 6.78
C TYR A 145 6.74 2.09 6.30
N LEU A 146 7.37 3.19 5.87
CA LEU A 146 6.66 4.45 5.58
C LEU A 146 6.27 4.61 4.10
N MET A 147 6.93 3.90 3.18
CA MET A 147 6.75 4.08 1.74
C MET A 147 6.04 2.89 1.09
N LYS A 148 5.27 3.14 0.03
CA LYS A 148 4.54 2.08 -0.71
C LYS A 148 5.44 1.24 -1.62
N SER A 149 6.53 1.83 -2.09
CA SER A 149 7.51 1.19 -2.98
C SER A 149 8.92 1.50 -2.49
N PRO A 150 9.31 0.92 -1.35
CA PRO A 150 10.67 1.04 -0.83
C PRO A 150 11.69 0.36 -1.75
N PRO A 151 12.99 0.72 -1.66
CA PRO A 151 14.06 0.01 -2.37
C PRO A 151 14.12 -1.49 -2.02
N VAL A 152 13.80 -1.83 -0.77
CA VAL A 152 13.69 -3.21 -0.28
C VAL A 152 12.31 -3.37 0.34
N GLN A 153 11.47 -4.24 -0.23
CA GLN A 153 10.19 -4.60 0.34
C GLN A 153 10.40 -5.50 1.56
N ARG A 154 9.77 -5.15 2.69
CA ARG A 154 9.71 -5.97 3.90
C ARG A 154 8.23 -6.18 4.27
N PRO A 155 7.86 -7.32 4.87
CA PRO A 155 6.56 -7.47 5.53
C PRO A 155 6.32 -6.34 6.53
N ASP A 156 5.05 -5.95 6.71
CA ASP A 156 4.68 -4.79 7.55
C ASP A 156 5.21 -4.88 8.99
N GLU A 157 5.15 -6.08 9.60
CA GLU A 157 5.62 -6.33 10.96
C GLU A 157 7.14 -6.20 11.07
N GLU A 158 7.88 -6.68 10.07
CA GLU A 158 9.33 -6.54 9.99
C GLU A 158 9.74 -5.09 9.72
N GLY A 159 9.04 -4.39 8.83
CA GLY A 159 9.23 -2.97 8.59
C GLY A 159 9.07 -2.15 9.88
N ARG A 160 8.04 -2.45 10.67
CA ARG A 160 7.84 -1.82 11.98
C ARG A 160 8.96 -2.14 12.97
N ALA A 161 9.34 -3.40 13.08
CA ALA A 161 10.40 -3.82 14.01
C ALA A 161 11.74 -3.15 13.68
N THR A 162 12.07 -3.09 12.40
CA THR A 162 13.35 -2.54 11.91
C THR A 162 13.40 -1.02 12.01
N VAL A 163 12.31 -0.29 11.77
CA VAL A 163 12.29 1.17 12.02
C VAL A 163 12.43 1.50 13.51
N GLU A 164 11.83 0.69 14.40
CA GLU A 164 11.98 0.86 15.85
C GLU A 164 13.41 0.54 16.31
N ALA A 165 14.04 -0.52 15.76
CA ALA A 165 15.44 -0.85 15.98
C ALA A 165 16.38 0.27 15.50
N PHE A 166 16.12 0.84 14.32
CA PHE A 166 16.83 2.02 13.81
C PHE A 166 16.70 3.20 14.77
N ILE A 167 15.49 3.51 15.27
CA ILE A 167 15.30 4.60 16.24
C ILE A 167 16.14 4.37 17.51
N ARG A 168 16.20 3.13 18.03
CA ARG A 168 17.03 2.76 19.19
C ARG A 168 18.54 2.70 18.90
N GLY A 169 18.95 2.68 17.63
CA GLY A 169 20.36 2.56 17.24
C GLY A 169 20.86 1.11 17.17
N GLU A 170 19.95 0.15 17.10
CA GLU A 170 20.23 -1.29 16.95
C GLU A 170 20.36 -1.70 15.47
N GLU A 171 19.85 -0.88 14.55
CA GLU A 171 19.98 -1.08 13.10
C GLU A 171 20.64 0.14 12.44
N GLU A 172 21.50 -0.12 11.47
CA GLU A 172 22.34 0.90 10.83
C GLU A 172 21.55 1.83 9.90
N ARG A 173 20.58 1.30 9.13
CA ARG A 173 19.80 2.08 8.14
C ARG A 173 18.46 1.44 7.76
#